data_AF-A0A2K3KB19-F1
#
_entry.id   AF-A0A2K3KB19-F1
#
_cell.length_a   1.000
_cell.length_b   1.000
_cell.length_c   1.000
_cell.angle_alpha   90.00
_cell.angle_beta   90.00
_cell.angle_gamma   90.00
#
_symmetry.space_group_name_H-M   'P 1'
#
loop_
_entity.id
_entity.type
_entity.pdbx_description
1 polymer ?
#
loop_
_entity_poly.entity_id
_entity_poly.type
_entity_poly.pdbx_seq_one_letter_code
_entity_poly.pdbx_strand_id
1 'polypeptide(L)'
;DELTPDDHIASINATLDFLRVSGAIRCRLFPTTLRKGAMTWYHSLAPQSVSSWRDLADQFCRHFTASRKQPKTEAVLDAIFQGDNESLRNFIERFNKEAVQVDTTDDMKKYLLQRGLRPNS
;
A
#
# COMPACT_ATOMS: atom_id res chain seq x y z
N ASP A 1 9.99 8.00 7.57
CA ASP A 1 8.51 8.13 7.63
C ASP A 1 7.95 8.59 6.30
N GLU A 2 7.53 7.65 5.47
CA GLU A 2 6.70 7.97 4.30
C GLU A 2 5.22 7.79 4.69
N LEU A 3 4.53 8.91 4.94
CA LEU A 3 3.08 8.96 5.09
C LEU A 3 2.40 8.27 3.91
N THR A 4 1.39 7.45 4.17
CA THR A 4 0.60 6.83 3.09
C THR A 4 -0.14 7.90 2.28
N PRO A 5 -0.58 7.62 1.04
CA PRO A 5 -1.43 8.54 0.29
C PRO A 5 -2.68 8.93 1.08
N ASP A 6 -3.27 7.98 1.81
CA ASP A 6 -4.42 8.22 2.68
C ASP A 6 -4.07 9.14 3.86
N ASP A 7 -2.92 8.95 4.51
CA ASP A 7 -2.45 9.86 5.57
C ASP A 7 -2.19 11.27 5.03
N HIS A 8 -1.68 11.39 3.81
CA HIS A 8 -1.47 12.68 3.15
C HIS A 8 -2.81 13.39 2.90
N ILE A 9 -3.80 12.69 2.35
CA ILE A 9 -5.14 13.24 2.14
C ILE A 9 -5.80 13.61 3.47
N ALA A 10 -5.65 12.79 4.52
CA ALA A 10 -6.18 13.08 5.85
C ALA A 10 -5.56 14.37 6.45
N SER A 11 -4.24 14.53 6.32
CA SER A 11 -3.52 15.72 6.77
C SER A 11 -3.97 17.00 6.04
N ILE A 12 -4.18 16.89 4.72
CA ILE A 12 -4.68 18.01 3.92
C ILE A 12 -6.12 18.35 4.31
N ASN A 13 -6.98 17.34 4.49
CA ASN A 13 -8.35 17.56 4.93
C ASN A 13 -8.39 18.31 6.26
N ALA A 14 -7.61 17.88 7.26
CA ALA A 14 -7.52 18.57 8.55
C ALA A 14 -7.10 20.04 8.40
N THR A 15 -6.12 20.32 7.54
CA THR A 15 -5.64 21.68 7.27
C THR A 15 -6.71 22.53 6.58
N LEU A 16 -7.36 21.98 5.54
CA LEU A 16 -8.39 22.69 4.77
C LEU A 16 -9.66 22.93 5.58
N ASP A 17 -10.03 21.99 6.46
CA ASP A 17 -11.16 22.13 7.38
C ASP A 17 -10.89 23.23 8.42
N PHE A 18 -9.69 23.26 9.00
CA PHE A 18 -9.26 24.33 9.91
C PHE A 18 -9.35 25.72 9.24
N LEU A 19 -8.93 25.81 7.97
CA LEU A 19 -9.00 27.04 7.18
C LEU A 19 -10.40 27.32 6.60
N ARG A 20 -11.40 26.47 6.88
CA ARG A 20 -12.77 26.57 6.35
C ARG A 20 -12.85 26.64 4.82
N VAL A 21 -11.88 26.02 4.15
CA VAL A 21 -11.84 25.95 2.69
C VAL A 21 -12.81 24.87 2.21
N SER A 22 -13.62 25.19 1.21
CA SER A 22 -14.64 24.28 0.68
C SER A 22 -14.68 24.28 -0.85
N GLY A 23 -15.35 23.27 -1.41
CA GLY A 23 -15.63 23.17 -2.84
C GLY A 23 -14.37 23.16 -3.71
N ALA A 24 -14.45 23.85 -4.85
CA ALA A 24 -13.41 23.87 -5.88
C ALA A 24 -12.07 24.48 -5.41
N ILE A 25 -12.06 25.25 -4.32
CA ILE A 25 -10.83 25.85 -3.78
C ILE A 25 -9.88 24.76 -3.27
N ARG A 26 -10.41 23.67 -2.69
CA ARG A 26 -9.59 22.54 -2.23
C ARG A 26 -8.74 21.95 -3.36
N CYS A 27 -9.35 21.73 -4.53
CA CYS A 27 -8.65 21.24 -5.73
C CYS A 27 -7.53 22.17 -6.20
N ARG A 28 -7.72 23.49 -6.08
CA ARG A 28 -6.72 24.49 -6.49
C ARG A 28 -5.54 24.59 -5.52
N LEU A 29 -5.77 24.30 -4.24
CA LEU A 29 -4.71 24.31 -3.23
C LEU A 29 -3.90 23.01 -3.22
N PHE A 30 -4.49 21.90 -3.63
CA PHE A 30 -3.84 20.59 -3.61
C PHE A 30 -2.46 20.53 -4.28
N PRO A 31 -2.21 21.11 -5.46
CA PRO A 31 -0.89 21.04 -6.10
C PRO A 31 0.22 21.66 -5.25
N THR A 32 -0.12 22.59 -4.37
CA THR A 32 0.86 23.24 -3.47
C THR A 32 1.40 22.32 -2.39
N THR A 33 0.72 21.21 -2.11
CA THR A 33 1.13 20.21 -1.12
C THR A 33 1.97 19.09 -1.73
N LEU A 34 2.03 19.01 -3.06
CA LEU A 34 2.68 17.93 -3.79
C LEU A 34 4.18 18.17 -3.96
N ARG A 35 4.93 17.08 -4.06
CA ARG A 35 6.38 17.10 -4.32
C ARG A 35 6.74 16.08 -5.38
N LYS A 36 7.74 16.41 -6.21
CA LYS A 36 8.38 15.48 -7.17
C LYS A 36 7.35 14.68 -7.98
N GLY A 37 7.35 13.35 -7.87
CA GLY A 37 6.49 12.45 -8.64
C GLY A 37 4.99 12.72 -8.48
N ALA A 38 4.54 13.23 -7.33
CA ALA A 38 3.15 13.63 -7.15
C ALA A 38 2.77 14.85 -8.00
N MET A 39 3.70 15.80 -8.16
CA MET A 39 3.52 16.95 -9.04
C MET A 39 3.43 16.51 -10.50
N THR A 40 4.31 15.59 -10.92
CA THR A 40 4.30 15.03 -12.28
C THR A 40 2.99 14.33 -12.60
N TRP A 41 2.49 13.51 -11.67
CA TRP A 41 1.19 12.85 -11.80
C TRP A 41 0.05 13.87 -11.95
N TYR A 42 0.03 14.90 -11.09
CA TYR A 42 -1.01 15.93 -11.16
C TYR A 42 -1.03 16.64 -12.52
N HIS A 43 0.14 16.93 -13.09
CA HIS A 43 0.26 17.50 -14.43
C HIS A 43 -0.10 16.55 -15.58
N SER A 44 -0.11 15.24 -15.33
CA SER A 44 -0.53 14.22 -16.31
C SER A 44 -2.03 13.96 -16.35
N LEU A 45 -2.80 14.55 -15.42
CA LEU A 45 -4.26 14.40 -15.39
C LEU A 45 -4.86 14.94 -16.69
N ALA A 46 -5.82 14.21 -17.25
CA ALA A 46 -6.52 14.65 -18.44
C ALA A 46 -7.33 15.93 -18.15
N PRO A 47 -7.46 16.85 -19.11
CA PRO A 47 -8.30 18.02 -18.94
C PRO A 47 -9.73 17.61 -18.52
N GLN A 48 -10.27 18.30 -17.52
CA GLN A 48 -11.63 18.06 -16.99
C GLN A 48 -11.84 16.66 -16.36
N SER A 49 -10.79 15.90 -16.08
CA SER A 49 -10.90 14.59 -15.41
C SER A 49 -11.21 14.67 -13.91
N VAL A 50 -11.19 15.88 -13.34
CA VAL A 50 -11.43 16.12 -11.90
C VAL A 50 -12.66 17.00 -11.74
N SER A 51 -13.71 16.41 -11.20
CA SER A 51 -15.01 17.06 -10.99
C SER A 51 -15.17 17.65 -9.58
N SER A 52 -14.41 17.15 -8.59
CA SER A 52 -14.52 17.56 -7.20
C SER A 52 -13.26 17.25 -6.39
N TRP A 53 -13.18 17.77 -5.16
CA TRP A 53 -12.11 17.41 -4.22
C TRP A 53 -12.07 15.91 -3.92
N ARG A 54 -13.25 15.31 -3.74
CA ARG A 54 -13.39 13.87 -3.47
C ARG A 54 -12.83 13.04 -4.63
N ASP A 55 -13.16 13.45 -5.86
CA ASP A 55 -12.68 12.81 -7.08
C ASP A 55 -11.16 12.91 -7.23
N LEU A 56 -10.58 14.10 -6.99
CA LEU A 56 -9.13 14.30 -6.99
C LEU A 56 -8.42 13.44 -5.93
N ALA A 57 -8.95 13.41 -4.70
CA ALA A 57 -8.39 12.64 -3.60
C ALA A 57 -8.44 11.13 -3.88
N ASP A 58 -9.55 10.64 -4.43
CA ASP A 58 -9.71 9.24 -4.82
C ASP A 58 -8.77 8.86 -5.97
N GLN A 59 -8.63 9.70 -7.01
CA GLN A 59 -7.63 9.47 -8.07
C GLN A 59 -6.19 9.46 -7.54
N PHE A 60 -5.86 10.37 -6.62
CA PHE A 60 -4.56 10.42 -5.96
C PHE A 60 -4.28 9.14 -5.17
N CYS A 61 -5.19 8.76 -4.27
CA CYS A 61 -5.07 7.52 -3.51
C CYS A 61 -4.98 6.33 -4.45
N ARG A 62 -5.83 6.20 -5.47
CA ARG A 62 -5.73 5.08 -6.43
C ARG A 62 -4.38 5.04 -7.12
N HIS A 63 -3.83 6.16 -7.58
CA HIS A 63 -2.56 6.17 -8.28
C HIS A 63 -1.38 5.80 -7.36
N PHE A 64 -1.34 6.37 -6.16
CA PHE A 64 -0.22 6.18 -5.23
C PHE A 64 -0.38 5.00 -4.26
N THR A 65 -1.60 4.45 -4.14
CA THR A 65 -1.89 3.20 -3.43
C THR A 65 -1.76 2.02 -4.39
N ALA A 66 -2.20 2.12 -5.65
CA ALA A 66 -1.93 1.06 -6.64
C ALA A 66 -0.44 0.88 -6.94
N SER A 67 0.37 1.93 -6.78
CA SER A 67 1.84 1.83 -6.85
C SER A 67 2.46 1.21 -5.59
N ARG A 68 1.74 1.21 -4.46
CA ARG A 68 2.13 0.47 -3.24
C ARG A 68 1.61 -0.96 -3.31
N LYS A 69 2.36 -1.79 -4.06
CA LYS A 69 2.36 -3.27 -4.05
C LYS A 69 0.97 -3.92 -4.10
N GLN A 70 0.70 -4.68 -5.18
CA GLN A 70 -0.32 -5.72 -5.12
C GLN A 70 -0.19 -6.48 -3.78
N PRO A 71 -1.28 -6.67 -3.02
CA PRO A 71 -1.26 -7.45 -1.80
C PRO A 71 -0.52 -8.75 -2.08
N LYS A 72 0.51 -9.07 -1.30
CA LYS A 72 1.17 -10.37 -1.43
C LYS A 72 0.10 -11.40 -1.11
N THR A 73 -0.15 -12.30 -2.05
CA THR A 73 -1.16 -13.33 -1.90
C THR A 73 -0.57 -14.54 -1.19
N GLU A 74 -1.45 -15.48 -0.80
CA GLU A 74 -1.04 -16.79 -0.30
C GLU A 74 -0.06 -17.52 -1.23
N ALA A 75 -0.09 -17.26 -2.53
CA ALA A 75 0.87 -17.79 -3.49
C ALA A 75 2.33 -17.43 -3.19
N VAL A 76 2.57 -16.28 -2.54
CA VAL A 76 3.92 -15.89 -2.09
C VAL A 76 4.40 -16.82 -0.99
N LEU A 77 3.54 -17.17 -0.04
CA LEU A 77 3.88 -18.11 1.04
C LEU A 77 3.97 -19.54 0.52
N ASP A 78 3.11 -19.91 -0.43
CA ASP A 78 3.08 -21.21 -1.08
C ASP A 78 4.41 -21.55 -1.76
N ALA A 79 5.11 -20.54 -2.29
CA ALA A 79 6.42 -20.67 -2.92
C ALA A 79 7.59 -20.78 -1.93
N ILE A 80 7.36 -20.67 -0.61
CA ILE A 80 8.43 -20.73 0.41
C ILE A 80 8.56 -22.16 0.91
N PHE A 81 9.65 -22.81 0.51
CA PHE A 81 10.03 -24.12 1.01
C PHE A 81 11.31 -24.05 1.83
N GLN A 82 11.45 -24.95 2.80
CA GLN A 82 12.69 -25.15 3.53
C GLN A 82 13.73 -25.80 2.61
N GLY A 83 14.90 -25.18 2.48
CA GLY A 83 15.98 -25.71 1.67
C GLY A 83 16.67 -26.95 2.30
N ASP A 84 17.33 -27.75 1.46
CA ASP A 84 18.01 -28.99 1.88
C ASP A 84 19.11 -28.78 2.95
N ASN A 85 19.72 -27.60 2.97
CA ASN A 85 20.75 -27.22 3.94
C ASN A 85 20.29 -26.08 4.86
N GLU A 86 19.00 -25.76 4.84
CA GLU A 86 18.46 -24.67 5.63
C GLU A 86 18.00 -25.16 7.01
N SER A 87 18.43 -24.45 8.06
CA SER A 87 17.92 -24.69 9.40
C SER A 87 16.44 -24.33 9.50
N LEU A 88 15.71 -25.04 10.37
CA LEU A 88 14.31 -24.75 10.64
C LEU A 88 14.09 -23.28 11.04
N ARG A 89 15.01 -22.73 11.84
CA ARG A 89 14.97 -21.34 12.27
C ARG A 89 15.03 -20.36 11.08
N ASN A 90 15.97 -20.56 10.16
CA ASN A 90 16.14 -19.67 9.02
C ASN A 90 14.91 -19.73 8.10
N PHE A 91 14.34 -20.92 7.91
CA PHE A 91 13.09 -21.09 7.18
C PHE A 91 11.93 -20.30 7.82
N ILE A 92 11.72 -20.48 9.13
CA ILE A 92 10.66 -19.77 9.87
C ILE A 92 10.86 -18.25 9.79
N GLU A 93 12.09 -17.76 9.93
CA GLU A 93 12.39 -16.33 9.80
C GLU A 93 12.03 -15.78 8.41
N ARG A 94 12.36 -16.51 7.33
CA ARG A 94 11.96 -16.13 5.96
C ARG A 94 10.44 -16.15 5.77
N PHE A 95 9.79 -17.22 6.23
CA PHE A 95 8.35 -17.37 6.12
C PHE A 95 7.62 -16.24 6.85
N ASN A 96 7.99 -15.96 8.12
CA ASN A 96 7.36 -14.92 8.93
C ASN A 96 7.52 -13.53 8.34
N LYS A 97 8.69 -13.24 7.74
CA LYS A 97 8.93 -11.95 7.07
C LYS A 97 7.93 -11.70 5.93
N GLU A 98 7.59 -12.74 5.19
CA GLU A 98 6.62 -12.67 4.10
C GLU A 98 5.17 -12.73 4.62
N ALA A 99 4.89 -13.54 5.64
CA ALA A 99 3.56 -13.74 6.21
C ALA A 99 2.95 -12.48 6.86
N VAL A 100 3.78 -11.57 7.36
CA VAL A 100 3.35 -10.25 7.88
C VAL A 100 2.78 -9.35 6.76
N GLN A 101 3.18 -9.59 5.51
CA GLN A 101 2.78 -8.78 4.35
C GLN A 101 1.63 -9.40 3.55
N VAL A 102 1.16 -10.59 3.93
CA VAL A 102 0.13 -11.36 3.24
C VAL A 102 -1.18 -11.28 4.01
N ASP A 103 -2.23 -10.85 3.31
CA ASP A 103 -3.59 -10.73 3.84
C ASP A 103 -4.34 -12.05 3.64
N THR A 104 -4.20 -12.98 4.60
CA THR A 104 -4.90 -14.27 4.66
C THR A 104 -5.06 -14.71 6.13
N THR A 105 -5.85 -15.75 6.37
CA THR A 105 -6.15 -16.25 7.72
C THR A 105 -4.94 -16.89 8.39
N ASP A 106 -4.88 -16.85 9.72
CA ASP A 106 -3.82 -17.52 10.48
C ASP A 106 -3.81 -19.04 10.25
N ASP A 107 -4.99 -19.65 10.05
CA ASP A 107 -5.11 -21.06 9.69
C ASP A 107 -4.47 -21.35 8.32
N MET A 108 -4.66 -20.47 7.33
CA MET A 108 -4.02 -20.60 6.03
C MET A 108 -2.50 -20.43 6.14
N LYS A 109 -2.03 -19.43 6.91
CA LYS A 109 -0.58 -19.23 7.16
C LYS A 109 0.04 -20.45 7.83
N LYS A 110 -0.65 -21.06 8.79
CA LYS A 110 -0.21 -22.29 9.47
C LYS A 110 -0.14 -23.48 8.52
N TYR A 111 -1.17 -23.66 7.69
CA TYR A 111 -1.18 -24.70 6.66
C TYR A 111 0.01 -24.56 5.70
N LEU A 112 0.26 -23.36 5.18
CA LEU A 112 1.36 -23.09 4.25
C LEU A 112 2.74 -23.25 4.90
N LEU A 113 2.88 -22.85 6.17
CA LEU A 113 4.10 -23.07 6.94
C LEU A 113 4.42 -24.57 7.05
N GLN A 114 3.42 -25.39 7.39
CA GLN A 114 3.59 -26.84 7.50
C GLN A 114 3.89 -27.49 6.14
N ARG A 115 3.24 -27.03 5.07
CA ARG A 115 3.45 -27.52 3.71
C ARG A 115 4.85 -27.20 3.18
N GLY A 116 5.44 -26.09 3.63
CA GLY A 116 6.80 -25.68 3.24
C GLY A 116 7.93 -26.44 3.96
N LEU A 117 7.62 -27.21 5.01
CA LEU A 117 8.63 -27.99 5.75
C LEU A 117 9.08 -29.20 4.95
N ARG A 118 10.38 -29.50 5.00
CA ARG A 118 10.93 -30.76 4.49
C ARG A 118 10.63 -31.91 5.45
N PRO A 119 10.55 -33.16 4.96
CA PRO A 119 10.45 -34.34 5.81
C PRO A 119 11.66 -34.43 6.76
N ASN A 120 11.42 -34.61 8.05
CA ASN A 120 12.43 -34.78 9.11
C ASN A 120 13.21 -33.52 9.54
N SER A 121 12.58 -32.33 9.44
CA SER A 121 13.11 -31.09 10.03
C SER A 121 12.99 -31.00 11.54
#